data_AF-A0A1L3JDA4-F1
#
_entry.id   AF-A0A1L3JDA4-F1
#
_cell.length_a   1.000
_cell.length_b   1.000
_cell.length_c   1.000
_cell.angle_alpha   90.00
_cell.angle_beta   90.00
_cell.angle_gamma   90.00
#
_symmetry.space_group_name_H-M   'P 1'
#
loop_
_entity.id
_entity.type
_entity.pdbx_description
1 polymer ?
#
loop_
_entity_poly.entity_id
_entity_poly.type
_entity_poly.pdbx_seq_one_letter_code
_entity_poly.pdbx_strand_id
1 'polypeptide(L)'
;MANDRIEITDDMRAKLISEKERTGLGGIAILRDQRGNCPNGLTSDMIDGWRTGKRKSAKSEHLEWVIERYENYQPDPQILELTKEMRTFLKAERKRTGTTPAKLLENCDCEIPEGFHAHSVVNWMQGLTKTVNRTLWDFVLSEYAKLSGNAYRIKLTKAECDQLIGEEKRTGCGPTQIMRLAKKPLPPGLNGGTITMWLKGRVKTARRDHWEMVLRIYASLPDKKE
;
A
#
# COMPACT_ATOMS: atom_id res chain seq x y z
N MET A 1 45.92 -27.64 10.18
CA MET A 1 44.94 -26.65 10.64
C MET A 1 44.10 -27.32 11.71
N ALA A 2 44.15 -26.82 12.94
CA ALA A 2 43.46 -27.42 14.07
C ALA A 2 41.95 -27.48 13.78
N ASN A 3 41.32 -28.59 14.15
CA ASN A 3 39.90 -28.82 13.95
C ASN A 3 39.14 -27.95 14.96
N ASP A 4 38.90 -26.67 14.62
CA ASP A 4 38.25 -25.66 15.47
C ASP A 4 36.72 -25.88 15.58
N ARG A 5 36.35 -27.15 15.74
CA ARG A 5 34.97 -27.59 15.87
C ARG A 5 34.68 -27.85 17.33
N ILE A 6 33.68 -27.13 17.82
CA ILE A 6 33.15 -27.31 19.17
C ILE A 6 31.89 -28.19 19.11
N GLU A 7 31.68 -28.96 20.17
CA GLU A 7 30.43 -29.67 20.38
C GLU A 7 29.35 -28.69 20.85
N ILE A 8 28.16 -28.81 20.27
CA ILE A 8 27.03 -27.95 20.61
C ILE A 8 26.32 -28.57 21.81
N THR A 9 26.53 -27.96 22.98
CA THR A 9 25.88 -28.37 24.21
C THR A 9 24.38 -28.04 24.19
N ASP A 10 23.63 -28.68 25.09
CA ASP A 10 22.20 -28.39 25.23
C ASP A 10 21.94 -26.95 25.69
N ASP A 11 22.85 -26.34 26.45
CA ASP A 11 22.77 -24.94 26.85
C ASP A 11 22.90 -23.99 25.64
N MET A 12 23.86 -24.27 24.75
CA MET A 12 24.03 -23.49 23.52
C MET A 12 22.80 -23.62 22.61
N ARG A 13 22.22 -24.82 22.54
CA ARG A 13 20.97 -25.07 21.82
C ARG A 13 19.80 -24.30 22.43
N ALA A 14 19.64 -24.36 23.74
CA ALA A 14 18.60 -23.64 24.46
C ALA A 14 18.71 -22.13 24.23
N LYS A 15 19.93 -21.57 24.28
CA LYS A 15 20.19 -20.17 23.96
C LYS A 15 19.74 -19.82 22.53
N LEU A 16 20.13 -20.61 21.52
CA LEU A 16 19.72 -20.36 20.14
C LEU A 16 18.20 -20.47 19.92
N ILE A 17 17.51 -21.34 20.67
CA ILE A 17 16.05 -21.45 20.63
C ILE A 17 15.40 -20.22 21.27
N SER A 18 15.85 -19.85 22.47
CA SER A 18 15.34 -18.67 23.19
C SER A 18 15.55 -17.39 22.38
N GLU A 19 16.71 -17.22 21.76
CA GLU A 19 16.99 -16.07 20.91
C GLU A 19 16.13 -16.05 19.64
N LYS A 20 15.87 -17.21 19.03
CA LYS A 20 14.92 -17.30 17.92
C LYS A 20 13.51 -16.90 18.36
N GLU A 21 13.07 -17.35 19.52
CA GLU A 21 11.74 -17.02 20.05
C GLU A 21 11.63 -15.52 20.38
N ARG A 22 12.69 -14.94 20.98
CA ARG A 22 12.77 -13.50 21.30
C ARG A 22 12.75 -12.63 20.03
N THR A 23 13.50 -13.02 19.01
CA THR A 23 13.72 -12.19 17.81
C THR A 23 12.75 -12.51 16.66
N GLY A 24 12.14 -13.70 16.67
CA GLY A 24 11.37 -14.24 15.55
C GLY A 24 12.21 -14.61 14.32
N LEU A 25 13.54 -14.49 14.36
CA LEU A 25 14.40 -14.70 13.21
C LEU A 25 14.80 -16.16 13.03
N GLY A 26 14.53 -16.70 11.83
CA GLY A 26 15.09 -17.99 11.39
C GLY A 26 16.51 -17.86 10.85
N GLY A 27 17.18 -18.99 10.57
CA GLY A 27 18.55 -18.99 10.05
C GLY A 27 18.70 -18.25 8.72
N ILE A 28 17.66 -18.26 7.87
CA ILE A 28 17.65 -17.49 6.62
C ILE A 28 17.63 -15.97 6.89
N ALA A 29 16.85 -15.52 7.89
CA ALA A 29 16.65 -14.10 8.13
C ALA A 29 17.91 -13.43 8.67
N ILE A 30 18.63 -14.11 9.58
CA ILE A 30 19.92 -13.65 10.13
C ILE A 30 20.98 -13.48 9.05
N LEU A 31 21.02 -14.41 8.10
CA LEU A 31 21.98 -14.37 7.00
C LEU A 31 21.61 -13.34 5.92
N ARG A 32 20.31 -13.05 5.75
CA ARG A 32 19.83 -12.09 4.74
C ARG A 32 20.18 -10.65 5.11
N ASP A 33 20.19 -10.32 6.39
CA ASP A 33 20.39 -8.95 6.89
C ASP A 33 21.85 -8.45 6.75
N GLN A 34 22.78 -9.33 6.37
CA GLN A 34 24.23 -9.02 6.29
C GLN A 34 24.86 -9.64 5.03
N ARG A 35 24.33 -9.32 3.85
CA ARG A 35 24.95 -9.69 2.57
C ARG A 35 26.36 -9.08 2.48
N GLY A 36 27.38 -9.84 2.86
CA GLY A 36 28.80 -9.46 2.79
C GLY A 36 29.63 -9.76 4.04
N ASN A 37 29.01 -9.81 5.23
CA ASN A 37 29.70 -10.04 6.51
C ASN A 37 29.46 -11.44 7.10
N CYS A 38 28.99 -12.38 6.27
CA CYS A 38 28.73 -13.76 6.68
C CYS A 38 30.04 -14.57 6.67
N PRO A 39 30.38 -15.29 7.75
CA PRO A 39 31.51 -16.20 7.77
C PRO A 39 31.45 -17.22 6.62
N ASN A 40 32.59 -17.46 5.97
CA ASN A 40 32.65 -18.34 4.81
C ASN A 40 32.14 -19.76 5.15
N GLY A 41 31.19 -20.22 4.33
CA GLY A 41 30.59 -21.55 4.44
C GLY A 41 29.51 -21.69 5.52
N LEU A 42 29.12 -20.60 6.22
CA LEU A 42 27.95 -20.62 7.09
C LEU A 42 26.67 -20.58 6.24
N THR A 43 25.78 -21.56 6.42
CA THR A 43 24.48 -21.61 5.72
C THR A 43 23.33 -21.66 6.71
N SER A 44 22.13 -21.27 6.28
CA SER A 44 20.94 -21.26 7.13
C SER A 44 20.59 -22.65 7.66
N ASP A 45 20.86 -23.69 6.86
CA ASP A 45 20.66 -25.08 7.25
C ASP A 45 21.62 -25.50 8.39
N MET A 46 22.81 -24.92 8.48
CA MET A 46 23.72 -25.15 9.61
C MET A 46 23.08 -24.64 10.90
N ILE A 47 22.60 -23.38 10.87
CA ILE A 47 21.96 -22.71 12.01
C ILE A 47 20.71 -23.48 12.45
N ASP A 48 19.85 -23.85 11.50
CA ASP A 48 18.64 -24.60 11.79
C ASP A 48 18.96 -26.03 12.30
N GLY A 49 20.01 -26.66 11.76
CA GLY A 49 20.53 -27.94 12.21
C GLY A 49 21.08 -27.93 13.63
N TRP A 50 21.74 -26.83 14.03
CA TRP A 50 22.23 -26.64 15.40
C TRP A 50 21.10 -26.49 16.40
N ARG A 51 20.04 -25.73 16.09
CA ARG A 51 18.87 -25.61 16.97
C ARG A 51 18.11 -26.93 17.11
N THR A 52 17.87 -27.62 15.99
CA THR A 52 17.07 -28.86 15.96
C THR A 52 17.82 -30.10 16.45
N GLY A 53 19.15 -30.05 16.53
CA GLY A 53 19.98 -31.14 17.04
C GLY A 53 20.44 -32.12 15.98
N LYS A 54 20.06 -31.88 14.73
CA LYS A 54 20.56 -32.61 13.57
C LYS A 54 22.07 -32.47 13.41
N ARG A 55 22.65 -31.36 13.86
CA ARG A 55 24.10 -31.10 13.85
C ARG A 55 24.60 -30.92 15.28
N LYS A 56 25.53 -31.78 15.69
CA LYS A 56 26.12 -31.79 17.05
C LYS A 56 27.43 -31.01 17.17
N SER A 57 27.99 -30.52 16.05
CA SER A 57 29.20 -29.70 16.06
C SER A 57 29.08 -28.49 15.15
N ALA A 58 29.73 -27.41 15.55
CA ALA A 58 29.87 -26.16 14.80
C ALA A 58 31.34 -25.75 14.79
N LYS A 59 31.72 -24.92 13.82
CA LYS A 59 32.97 -24.14 13.96
C LYS A 59 32.75 -23.08 15.03
N SER A 60 33.72 -22.84 15.91
CA SER A 60 33.56 -21.86 17.01
C SER A 60 33.19 -20.48 16.47
N GLU A 61 33.94 -20.00 15.46
CA GLU A 61 33.71 -18.73 14.75
C GLU A 61 32.26 -18.58 14.24
N HIS A 62 31.69 -19.64 13.67
CA HIS A 62 30.33 -19.57 13.13
C HIS A 62 29.28 -19.50 14.22
N LEU A 63 29.49 -20.21 15.33
CA LEU A 63 28.54 -20.21 16.45
C LEU A 63 28.58 -18.88 17.19
N GLU A 64 29.77 -18.37 17.47
CA GLU A 64 29.99 -17.05 18.09
C GLU A 64 29.34 -15.95 17.27
N TRP A 65 29.59 -15.92 15.95
CA TRP A 65 28.97 -14.96 15.05
C TRP A 65 27.44 -15.02 15.10
N VAL A 66 26.84 -16.23 15.11
CA VAL A 66 25.37 -16.36 15.17
C VAL A 66 24.81 -15.87 16.51
N ILE A 67 25.46 -16.20 17.63
CA ILE A 67 25.04 -15.76 18.96
C ILE A 67 25.14 -14.25 19.09
N GLU A 68 26.27 -13.66 18.72
CA GLU A 68 26.49 -12.21 18.73
C GLU A 68 25.41 -11.50 17.89
N ARG A 69 25.03 -12.09 16.75
CA ARG A 69 24.00 -11.51 15.89
C ARG A 69 22.61 -11.57 16.49
N TYR A 70 22.26 -12.67 17.15
CA TYR A 70 21.01 -12.70 17.90
C TYR A 70 21.01 -11.67 19.03
N GLU A 71 22.06 -11.62 19.84
CA GLU A 71 22.16 -10.70 21.00
C GLU A 71 22.07 -9.23 20.57
N ASN A 72 22.74 -8.87 19.48
CA ASN A 72 22.71 -7.51 18.94
C ASN A 72 21.51 -7.23 18.01
N TYR A 73 20.63 -8.20 17.78
CA TYR A 73 19.45 -7.97 16.96
C TYR A 73 18.49 -7.03 17.68
N GLN A 74 18.39 -5.82 17.16
CA GLN A 74 17.32 -4.89 17.46
C GLN A 74 16.26 -5.04 16.37
N PRO A 75 15.00 -5.38 16.71
CA PRO A 75 13.94 -5.38 15.72
C PRO A 75 13.88 -3.99 15.10
N ASP A 76 13.97 -3.92 13.77
CA ASP A 76 13.86 -2.66 13.05
C ASP A 76 12.54 -1.99 13.50
N PRO A 77 12.60 -0.82 14.19
CA PRO A 77 11.41 -0.16 14.72
C PRO A 77 10.45 0.27 13.60
N GLN A 78 10.89 0.19 12.35
CA GLN A 78 10.07 0.42 11.19
C GLN A 78 9.26 -0.82 10.80
N ILE A 79 9.45 -2.03 11.33
CA ILE A 79 8.61 -3.18 10.94
C ILE A 79 7.27 -3.15 11.68
N LEU A 80 6.18 -3.00 10.92
CA LEU A 80 4.80 -3.07 11.36
C LEU A 80 4.18 -4.43 11.05
N GLU A 81 3.41 -4.98 11.98
CA GLU A 81 2.53 -6.09 11.69
C GLU A 81 1.28 -5.62 10.92
N LEU A 82 0.97 -6.28 9.81
CA LEU A 82 -0.20 -5.98 9.00
C LEU A 82 -1.45 -6.62 9.61
N THR A 83 -2.18 -5.84 10.41
CA THR A 83 -3.45 -6.27 11.01
C THR A 83 -4.58 -6.42 9.98
N LYS A 84 -5.69 -7.03 10.37
CA LYS A 84 -6.87 -7.18 9.50
C LYS A 84 -7.49 -5.82 9.16
N GLU A 85 -7.45 -4.90 10.11
CA GLU A 85 -7.98 -3.53 10.01
C GLU A 85 -7.17 -2.75 8.97
N MET A 86 -5.83 -2.81 9.05
CA MET A 86 -4.94 -2.19 8.06
C MET A 86 -5.21 -2.68 6.64
N ARG A 87 -5.39 -3.99 6.46
CA ARG A 87 -5.73 -4.56 5.14
C ARG A 87 -7.10 -4.13 4.65
N THR A 88 -8.07 -4.04 5.56
CA THR A 88 -9.42 -3.58 5.26
C THR A 88 -9.40 -2.12 4.84
N PHE A 89 -8.58 -1.29 5.51
CA PHE A 89 -8.36 0.10 5.16
C PHE A 89 -7.76 0.25 3.76
N LEU A 90 -6.68 -0.45 3.42
CA LEU A 90 -6.11 -0.41 2.06
C LEU A 90 -7.11 -0.84 0.98
N LYS A 91 -7.92 -1.87 1.23
CA LYS A 91 -8.98 -2.28 0.30
C LYS A 91 -10.04 -1.19 0.14
N ALA A 92 -10.41 -0.52 1.23
CA ALA A 92 -11.33 0.60 1.19
C ALA A 92 -10.73 1.77 0.40
N GLU A 93 -9.46 2.11 0.61
CA GLU A 93 -8.75 3.16 -0.14
C GLU A 93 -8.64 2.86 -1.63
N ARG A 94 -8.32 1.62 -2.00
CA ARG A 94 -8.35 1.16 -3.39
C ARG A 94 -9.75 1.29 -4.00
N LYS A 95 -10.79 0.91 -3.26
CA LYS A 95 -12.19 1.03 -3.71
C LYS A 95 -12.62 2.50 -3.82
N ARG A 96 -12.21 3.33 -2.88
CA ARG A 96 -12.49 4.78 -2.79
C ARG A 96 -11.83 5.56 -3.91
N THR A 97 -10.62 5.16 -4.31
CA THR A 97 -9.87 5.85 -5.38
C THR A 97 -10.07 5.23 -6.76
N GLY A 98 -10.50 3.96 -6.83
CA GLY A 98 -10.56 3.21 -8.10
C GLY A 98 -9.18 2.93 -8.70
N THR A 99 -8.09 3.27 -8.01
CA THR A 99 -6.72 3.16 -8.50
C THR A 99 -6.08 1.87 -8.01
N THR A 100 -5.56 1.07 -8.94
CA THR A 100 -4.80 -0.14 -8.62
C THR A 100 -3.42 0.23 -8.07
N PRO A 101 -2.77 -0.62 -7.25
CA PRO A 101 -1.42 -0.32 -6.77
C PRO A 101 -0.40 -0.08 -7.90
N ALA A 102 -0.55 -0.76 -9.04
CA ALA A 102 0.29 -0.48 -10.21
C ALA A 102 0.11 0.95 -10.72
N LYS A 103 -1.15 1.38 -10.87
CA LYS A 103 -1.45 2.74 -11.35
C LYS A 103 -1.15 3.81 -10.31
N LEU A 104 -1.21 3.47 -9.02
CA LEU A 104 -0.80 4.33 -7.92
C LEU A 104 0.69 4.66 -8.03
N LEU A 105 1.53 3.65 -8.21
CA LEU A 105 2.97 3.83 -8.32
C LEU A 105 3.40 4.47 -9.65
N GLU A 106 2.74 4.12 -10.76
CA GLU A 106 3.00 4.73 -12.08
C GLU A 106 2.69 6.24 -12.09
N ASN A 107 1.69 6.65 -11.32
CA ASN A 107 1.30 8.05 -11.18
C ASN A 107 1.94 8.73 -9.96
N CYS A 108 2.94 8.12 -9.30
CA CYS A 108 3.61 8.82 -8.21
C CYS A 108 4.52 9.91 -8.78
N ASP A 109 4.37 11.14 -8.26
CA ASP A 109 5.33 12.23 -8.52
C ASP A 109 6.63 12.07 -7.72
N CYS A 110 6.76 10.98 -6.96
CA CYS A 110 7.82 10.69 -6.01
C CYS A 110 8.73 9.56 -6.48
N GLU A 111 9.96 9.52 -5.96
CA GLU A 111 10.84 8.37 -6.16
C GLU A 111 10.31 7.15 -5.40
N ILE A 112 10.15 6.04 -6.12
CA ILE A 112 9.68 4.78 -5.55
C ILE A 112 10.85 4.16 -4.76
N PRO A 113 10.67 3.80 -3.48
CA PRO A 113 11.73 3.17 -2.69
C PRO A 113 12.33 1.94 -3.39
N GLU A 114 13.66 1.77 -3.30
CA GLU A 114 14.36 0.70 -4.01
C GLU A 114 13.80 -0.69 -3.65
N GLY A 115 13.53 -1.50 -4.67
CA GLY A 115 12.96 -2.85 -4.48
C GLY A 115 11.48 -2.86 -4.07
N PHE A 116 10.82 -1.70 -3.98
CA PHE A 116 9.39 -1.62 -3.72
C PHE A 116 8.58 -1.73 -5.01
N HIS A 117 7.58 -2.61 -5.02
CA HIS A 117 6.81 -2.94 -6.21
C HIS A 117 5.31 -2.96 -5.91
N ALA A 118 4.49 -2.70 -6.93
CA ALA A 118 3.03 -2.75 -6.81
C ALA A 118 2.52 -4.11 -6.30
N HIS A 119 3.23 -5.19 -6.64
CA HIS A 119 2.90 -6.54 -6.17
C HIS A 119 3.01 -6.68 -4.64
N SER A 120 3.92 -5.96 -3.99
CA SER A 120 4.03 -5.93 -2.54
C SER A 120 2.72 -5.45 -1.89
N VAL A 121 2.15 -4.35 -2.40
CA VAL A 121 0.87 -3.80 -1.89
C VAL A 121 -0.30 -4.76 -2.13
N VAL A 122 -0.28 -5.48 -3.26
CA VAL A 122 -1.27 -6.54 -3.54
C VAL A 122 -1.18 -7.66 -2.49
N ASN A 123 0.03 -8.12 -2.18
CA ASN A 123 0.27 -9.16 -1.17
C ASN A 123 -0.13 -8.69 0.23
N TRP A 124 0.05 -7.40 0.56
CA TRP A 124 -0.44 -6.82 1.80
C TRP A 124 -1.97 -6.90 1.88
N MET A 125 -2.69 -6.46 0.84
CA MET A 125 -4.16 -6.53 0.80
C MET A 125 -4.69 -7.97 0.86
N GLN A 126 -3.99 -8.93 0.25
CA GLN A 126 -4.41 -10.33 0.18
C GLN A 126 -4.15 -11.13 1.45
N GLY A 127 -3.32 -10.65 2.39
CA GLY A 127 -2.97 -11.45 3.57
C GLY A 127 -1.67 -12.24 3.42
N LEU A 128 -1.03 -12.20 2.25
CA LEU A 128 0.14 -13.04 1.94
C LEU A 128 1.41 -12.57 2.66
N THR A 129 1.46 -11.28 3.01
CA THR A 129 2.55 -10.71 3.80
C THR A 129 2.07 -10.38 5.21
N LYS A 130 2.80 -10.81 6.24
CA LYS A 130 2.45 -10.57 7.66
C LYS A 130 3.01 -9.26 8.22
N THR A 131 4.16 -8.82 7.71
CA THR A 131 4.87 -7.62 8.20
C THR A 131 5.22 -6.69 7.05
N VAL A 132 5.35 -5.39 7.35
CA VAL A 132 5.67 -4.36 6.37
C VAL A 132 6.57 -3.32 7.01
N ASN A 133 7.48 -2.71 6.25
CA ASN A 133 8.20 -1.54 6.74
C ASN A 133 7.23 -0.32 6.80
N ARG A 134 7.27 0.42 7.91
CA ARG A 134 6.43 1.56 8.28
C ARG A 134 6.58 2.67 7.26
N THR A 135 7.80 2.94 6.82
CA THR A 135 8.08 3.92 5.79
C THR A 135 7.38 3.55 4.48
N LEU A 136 7.40 2.28 4.08
CA LEU A 136 6.68 1.81 2.88
C LEU A 136 5.15 1.85 3.06
N TRP A 137 4.67 1.54 4.27
CA TRP A 137 3.26 1.63 4.62
C TRP A 137 2.76 3.08 4.53
N ASP A 138 3.45 3.99 5.22
CA ASP A 138 3.12 5.42 5.27
C ASP A 138 3.20 6.05 3.89
N PHE A 139 4.20 5.66 3.07
CA PHE A 139 4.31 6.03 1.67
C PHE A 139 3.07 5.65 0.86
N VAL A 140 2.62 4.38 0.93
CA VAL A 140 1.44 3.95 0.19
C VAL A 140 0.19 4.71 0.65
N LEU A 141 0.06 4.97 1.96
CA LEU A 141 -1.05 5.73 2.48
C LEU A 141 -1.01 7.19 2.03
N SER A 142 0.16 7.84 2.01
CA SER A 142 0.29 9.21 1.52
C SER A 142 -0.08 9.32 0.05
N GLU A 143 0.30 8.33 -0.78
CA GLU A 143 -0.09 8.33 -2.20
C GLU A 143 -1.60 8.13 -2.39
N TYR A 144 -2.22 7.21 -1.66
CA TYR A 144 -3.68 7.07 -1.70
C TYR A 144 -4.41 8.32 -1.16
N ALA A 145 -3.83 9.00 -0.18
CA ALA A 145 -4.35 10.26 0.34
C ALA A 145 -4.26 11.39 -0.70
N LYS A 146 -3.17 11.50 -1.49
CA LYS A 146 -3.10 12.49 -2.59
C LYS A 146 -4.19 12.26 -3.64
N LEU A 147 -4.57 11.00 -3.89
CA LEU A 147 -5.66 10.65 -4.79
C LEU A 147 -7.06 10.99 -4.23
N SER A 148 -7.16 11.40 -2.95
CA SER A 148 -8.43 11.80 -2.35
C SER A 148 -9.05 13.05 -2.96
N GLY A 149 -8.34 13.76 -3.83
CA GLY A 149 -8.89 14.83 -4.66
C GLY A 149 -9.28 14.44 -6.09
N ASN A 150 -8.95 13.25 -6.61
CA ASN A 150 -8.87 13.08 -8.07
C ASN A 150 -9.51 11.85 -8.75
N ALA A 151 -10.09 10.84 -8.07
CA ALA A 151 -10.38 9.59 -8.80
C ALA A 151 -11.63 8.75 -8.44
N TYR A 152 -12.55 9.17 -7.58
CA TYR A 152 -13.79 8.39 -7.44
C TYR A 152 -14.73 8.64 -8.63
N ARG A 153 -14.66 7.80 -9.66
CA ARG A 153 -15.65 7.81 -10.74
C ARG A 153 -16.89 7.04 -10.32
N ILE A 154 -18.03 7.72 -10.24
CA ILE A 154 -19.34 7.09 -10.11
C ILE A 154 -19.82 6.58 -11.46
N LYS A 155 -20.52 5.45 -11.45
CA LYS A 155 -21.27 4.98 -12.62
C LYS A 155 -22.55 5.81 -12.69
N LEU A 156 -22.78 6.47 -13.82
CA LEU A 156 -24.00 7.20 -14.08
C LEU A 156 -25.09 6.23 -14.51
N THR A 157 -26.10 6.10 -13.66
CA THR A 157 -27.35 5.40 -13.94
C THR A 157 -28.24 6.27 -14.83
N LYS A 158 -29.26 5.66 -15.46
CA LYS A 158 -30.24 6.40 -16.24
C LYS A 158 -30.96 7.45 -15.38
N ALA A 159 -31.30 7.10 -14.14
CA ALA A 159 -31.94 8.00 -13.18
C ALA A 159 -31.09 9.24 -12.85
N GLU A 160 -29.78 9.07 -12.66
CA GLU A 160 -28.87 10.21 -12.41
C GLU A 160 -28.75 11.12 -13.64
N CYS A 161 -28.70 10.55 -14.85
CA CYS A 161 -28.73 11.35 -16.07
C CYS A 161 -30.06 12.10 -16.22
N ASP A 162 -31.19 11.44 -15.94
CA ASP A 162 -32.53 12.04 -16.00
C ASP A 162 -32.68 13.16 -14.97
N GLN A 163 -32.10 13.01 -13.77
CA GLN A 163 -32.03 14.07 -12.76
C GLN A 163 -31.29 15.30 -13.31
N LEU A 164 -30.12 15.11 -13.92
CA LEU A 164 -29.35 16.22 -14.48
C LEU A 164 -30.07 16.91 -15.64
N ILE A 165 -30.75 16.15 -16.50
CA ILE A 165 -31.61 16.69 -17.57
C ILE A 165 -32.77 17.49 -16.98
N GLY A 166 -33.36 17.02 -15.87
CA GLY A 166 -34.40 17.73 -15.14
C GLY A 166 -33.93 19.09 -14.63
N GLU A 167 -32.73 19.14 -14.05
CA GLU A 167 -32.12 20.39 -13.57
C GLU A 167 -31.80 21.37 -14.71
N GLU A 168 -31.30 20.88 -15.85
CA GLU A 168 -31.08 21.70 -17.05
C GLU A 168 -32.40 22.32 -17.54
N LYS A 169 -33.48 21.54 -17.58
CA LYS A 169 -34.81 22.01 -17.98
C LYS A 169 -35.40 23.01 -16.98
N ARG A 170 -35.31 22.72 -15.68
CA ARG A 170 -35.84 23.57 -14.60
C ARG A 170 -35.20 24.96 -14.62
N THR A 171 -33.88 25.00 -14.74
CA THR A 171 -33.11 26.25 -14.68
C THR A 171 -32.98 26.97 -16.04
N GLY A 172 -33.21 26.24 -17.14
CA GLY A 172 -32.93 26.74 -18.49
C GLY A 172 -31.44 27.00 -18.78
N CYS A 173 -30.55 26.54 -17.89
CA CYS A 173 -29.12 26.81 -17.97
C CYS A 173 -28.35 25.61 -18.55
N GLY A 174 -27.78 25.79 -19.74
CA GLY A 174 -26.99 24.76 -20.40
C GLY A 174 -25.59 24.54 -19.77
N PRO A 175 -24.89 23.45 -20.13
CA PRO A 175 -23.56 23.11 -19.58
C PRO A 175 -22.52 24.22 -19.64
N THR A 176 -22.50 25.03 -20.69
CA THR A 176 -21.56 26.15 -20.80
C THR A 176 -21.92 27.30 -19.85
N GLN A 177 -23.22 27.53 -19.60
CA GLN A 177 -23.67 28.57 -18.68
C GLN A 177 -23.37 28.19 -17.23
N ILE A 178 -23.61 26.95 -16.81
CA ILE A 178 -23.30 26.53 -15.43
C ILE A 178 -21.80 26.64 -15.13
N MET A 179 -20.94 26.36 -16.11
CA MET A 179 -19.49 26.48 -15.94
C MET A 179 -19.03 27.93 -15.83
N ARG A 180 -19.79 28.89 -16.39
CA ARG A 180 -19.53 30.33 -16.18
C ARG A 180 -19.96 30.79 -14.78
N LEU A 181 -20.98 30.15 -14.21
CA LEU A 181 -21.52 30.45 -12.88
C LEU A 181 -20.75 29.74 -11.75
N ALA A 182 -19.97 28.72 -12.09
CA ALA A 182 -19.13 27.98 -11.16
C ALA A 182 -18.06 28.86 -10.50
N LYS A 183 -17.93 28.76 -9.17
CA LYS A 183 -16.82 29.40 -8.43
C LYS A 183 -15.49 28.76 -8.82
N LYS A 184 -14.47 29.60 -9.06
CA LYS A 184 -13.10 29.17 -9.35
C LYS A 184 -12.34 28.88 -8.04
N PRO A 185 -11.35 27.96 -8.06
CA PRO A 185 -10.87 27.17 -9.20
C PRO A 185 -11.77 25.98 -9.54
N LEU A 186 -11.85 25.65 -10.84
CA LEU A 186 -12.58 24.47 -11.32
C LEU A 186 -11.73 23.20 -11.14
N PRO A 187 -12.36 22.05 -10.82
CA PRO A 187 -11.68 20.76 -10.83
C PRO A 187 -11.02 20.46 -12.19
N PRO A 188 -9.77 19.96 -12.22
CA PRO A 188 -9.08 19.64 -13.46
C PRO A 188 -9.87 18.67 -14.36
N GLY A 189 -10.08 19.07 -15.62
CA GLY A 189 -10.81 18.27 -16.62
C GLY A 189 -12.34 18.37 -16.54
N LEU A 190 -12.90 19.19 -15.63
CA LEU A 190 -14.32 19.55 -15.68
C LEU A 190 -14.53 20.70 -16.66
N ASN A 191 -15.24 20.44 -17.75
CA ASN A 191 -15.65 21.46 -18.72
C ASN A 191 -17.07 21.19 -19.23
N GLY A 192 -17.65 22.16 -19.95
CA GLY A 192 -19.01 22.06 -20.49
C GLY A 192 -19.21 20.86 -21.43
N GLY A 193 -18.15 20.45 -22.15
CA GLY A 193 -18.17 19.26 -23.01
C GLY A 193 -18.34 17.98 -22.20
N THR A 194 -17.64 17.84 -21.07
CA THR A 194 -17.79 16.71 -20.15
C THR A 194 -19.23 16.58 -19.63
N ILE A 195 -19.84 17.70 -19.21
CA ILE A 195 -21.23 17.71 -18.72
C ILE A 195 -22.22 17.39 -19.86
N THR A 196 -21.99 17.91 -21.06
CA THR A 196 -22.78 17.60 -22.26
C THR A 196 -22.75 16.10 -22.56
N MET A 197 -21.61 15.43 -22.37
CA MET A 197 -21.51 13.98 -22.55
C MET A 197 -22.29 13.19 -21.51
N TRP A 198 -22.42 13.70 -20.28
CA TRP A 198 -23.28 13.10 -19.24
C TRP A 198 -24.76 13.25 -19.58
N LEU A 199 -25.20 14.46 -19.93
CA LEU A 199 -26.59 14.74 -20.35
C LEU A 199 -27.02 13.89 -21.55
N LYS A 200 -26.12 13.69 -22.52
CA LYS A 200 -26.37 12.83 -23.69
C LYS A 200 -26.24 11.33 -23.39
N GLY A 201 -25.88 10.94 -22.17
CA GLY A 201 -25.65 9.55 -21.78
C GLY A 201 -24.49 8.86 -22.52
N ARG A 202 -23.62 9.62 -23.20
CA ARG A 202 -22.50 9.06 -23.98
C ARG A 202 -21.39 8.50 -23.09
N VAL A 203 -21.25 9.06 -21.90
CA VAL A 203 -20.27 8.64 -20.90
C VAL A 203 -21.02 8.05 -19.70
N LYS A 204 -20.72 6.79 -19.37
CA LYS A 204 -21.38 6.05 -18.28
C LYS A 204 -20.71 6.25 -16.91
N THR A 205 -19.67 7.08 -16.83
CA THR A 205 -18.97 7.37 -15.57
C THR A 205 -18.56 8.83 -15.43
N ALA A 206 -18.83 9.43 -14.29
CA ALA A 206 -18.41 10.79 -13.94
C ALA A 206 -17.48 10.75 -12.74
N ARG A 207 -16.51 11.66 -12.65
CA ARG A 207 -15.84 11.89 -11.36
C ARG A 207 -16.88 12.46 -10.38
N ARG A 208 -16.94 11.92 -9.16
CA ARG A 208 -17.96 12.26 -8.17
C ARG A 208 -17.88 13.70 -7.72
N ASP A 209 -16.68 14.20 -7.50
CA ASP A 209 -16.45 15.61 -7.19
C ASP A 209 -16.99 16.54 -8.30
N HIS A 210 -16.75 16.19 -9.56
CA HIS A 210 -17.29 16.94 -10.68
C HIS A 210 -18.83 16.85 -10.72
N TRP A 211 -19.39 15.66 -10.49
CA TRP A 211 -20.83 15.43 -10.49
C TRP A 211 -21.54 16.21 -9.38
N GLU A 212 -21.07 16.09 -8.14
CA GLU A 212 -21.61 16.79 -6.96
C GLU A 212 -21.50 18.30 -7.09
N MET A 213 -20.39 18.80 -7.65
CA MET A 213 -20.23 20.23 -7.94
C MET A 213 -21.27 20.72 -8.94
N VAL A 214 -21.48 19.98 -10.04
CA VAL A 214 -22.45 20.34 -11.07
C VAL A 214 -23.87 20.36 -10.52
N LEU A 215 -24.28 19.33 -9.78
CA LEU A 215 -25.60 19.29 -9.13
C LEU A 215 -25.76 20.42 -8.12
N ARG A 216 -24.72 20.74 -7.33
CA ARG A 216 -24.76 21.86 -6.38
C ARG A 216 -24.96 23.20 -7.07
N ILE A 217 -24.32 23.41 -8.23
CA ILE A 217 -24.52 24.64 -9.02
C ILE A 217 -25.96 24.71 -9.51
N TYR A 218 -26.47 23.66 -10.14
CA TYR A 218 -27.87 23.63 -10.59
C TYR A 218 -28.87 23.88 -9.46
N ALA A 219 -28.71 23.22 -8.32
CA ALA A 219 -29.56 23.40 -7.14
C ALA A 219 -29.55 24.83 -6.58
N SER A 220 -28.49 25.60 -6.83
CA SER A 220 -28.39 27.01 -6.40
C SER A 220 -29.07 28.00 -7.35
N LEU A 221 -29.47 27.57 -8.55
CA LEU A 221 -30.09 28.43 -9.55
C LEU A 221 -31.62 28.44 -9.39
N PRO A 222 -32.25 29.62 -9.59
CA PRO A 222 -33.70 29.72 -9.59
C PRO A 222 -34.32 29.01 -10.80
N ASP A 223 -35.61 28.74 -10.72
CA ASP A 223 -36.39 28.23 -11.85
C ASP A 223 -36.44 29.25 -12.97
N LYS A 224 -36.50 28.76 -14.22
CA LYS A 224 -36.63 29.60 -15.39
C LYS A 224 -37.94 30.40 -15.29
N LYS A 225 -37.86 31.72 -15.34
CA LYS A 225 -39.05 32.59 -15.44
C LYS A 225 -39.76 32.28 -16.76
N GLU A 226 -41.05 31.93 -16.67
CA GLU A 226 -41.93 31.69 -17.82
C GLU A 226 -42.04 32.90 -18.74
#